data_AF-Q05I73-F1
#
_entry.id   AF-Q05I73-F1
#
_cell.length_a   1.000
_cell.length_b   1.000
_cell.length_c   1.000
_cell.angle_alpha   90.00
_cell.angle_beta   90.00
_cell.angle_gamma   90.00
#
_symmetry.space_group_name_H-M   'P 1'
#
loop_
_entity.id
_entity.type
_entity.pdbx_description
1 polymer ?
#
loop_
_entity_poly.entity_id
_entity_poly.type
_entity_poly.pdbx_seq_one_letter_code
_entity_poly.pdbx_strand_id
1 'polypeptide(L)'
;MPTQFTQGIRFEVAQDVLGALIAHWAEAAAQAFDAANPDLGRLAEIEAEQRKLRNLRADLNPRDAAQIESVIAEHAPLARRLYAPA
;
A
#
# COMPACT_ATOMS: atom_id res chain seq x y z
N MET A 1 16.10 -16.79 14.86
CA MET A 1 14.64 -16.88 15.05
C MET A 1 14.12 -15.50 15.38
N PRO A 2 13.25 -14.88 14.58
CA PRO A 2 12.60 -13.63 14.96
C PRO A 2 11.80 -13.86 16.25
N THR A 3 11.88 -12.90 17.17
CA THR A 3 11.03 -12.93 18.38
C THR A 3 9.60 -12.53 18.01
N GLN A 4 8.60 -12.90 18.82
CA GLN A 4 7.22 -12.45 18.63
C GLN A 4 7.12 -10.91 18.55
N PHE A 5 7.93 -10.19 19.32
CA PHE A 5 8.02 -8.72 19.25
C PHE A 5 8.56 -8.23 17.91
N THR A 6 9.60 -8.88 17.36
CA THR A 6 10.14 -8.54 16.03
C THR A 6 9.09 -8.77 14.95
N GLN A 7 8.31 -9.86 15.04
CA GLN A 7 7.26 -10.16 14.07
C GLN A 7 6.12 -9.16 14.12
N GLY A 8 5.66 -8.76 15.31
CA GLY A 8 4.66 -7.71 15.48
C GLY A 8 5.11 -6.38 14.86
N ILE A 9 6.37 -6.00 15.08
CA ILE A 9 6.95 -4.79 14.46
C ILE A 9 6.93 -4.91 12.93
N ARG A 10 7.34 -6.05 12.37
CA ARG A 10 7.34 -6.24 10.91
C ARG A 10 5.92 -6.22 10.34
N PHE A 11 4.95 -6.79 11.04
CA PHE A 11 3.55 -6.71 10.66
C PHE A 11 3.07 -5.26 10.56
N GLU A 12 3.34 -4.42 11.56
CA GLU A 12 2.99 -2.99 11.52
C GLU A 12 3.70 -2.26 10.37
N VAL A 13 4.99 -2.55 10.13
CA VAL A 13 5.71 -1.98 8.98
C VAL A 13 5.03 -2.36 7.65
N ALA A 14 4.56 -3.59 7.49
CA ALA A 14 3.82 -4.00 6.30
C ALA A 14 2.48 -3.27 6.17
N GLN A 15 1.73 -3.12 7.27
CA GLN A 15 0.48 -2.37 7.33
C GLN A 15 0.69 -0.90 6.93
N ASP A 16 1.75 -0.27 7.42
CA ASP A 16 2.09 1.13 7.14
C ASP A 16 2.51 1.33 5.68
N VAL A 17 3.32 0.42 5.12
CA VAL A 17 3.72 0.45 3.71
C VAL A 17 2.48 0.39 2.81
N LEU A 18 1.57 -0.55 3.07
CA LEU A 18 0.32 -0.67 2.31
C LEU A 18 -0.58 0.55 2.53
N GLY A 19 -0.65 1.06 3.76
CA GLY A 19 -1.39 2.27 4.12
C GLY A 19 -0.93 3.50 3.32
N ALA A 20 0.38 3.72 3.22
CA ALA A 20 0.95 4.82 2.46
C ALA A 20 0.57 4.74 0.97
N LEU A 21 0.65 3.54 0.37
CA LEU A 21 0.26 3.36 -1.04
C LEU A 21 -1.25 3.53 -1.25
N ILE A 22 -2.10 3.06 -0.34
CA ILE A 22 -3.56 3.27 -0.42
C ILE A 22 -3.89 4.76 -0.36
N ALA A 23 -3.20 5.52 0.49
CA ALA A 23 -3.36 6.96 0.59
C ALA A 23 -2.92 7.68 -0.69
N HIS A 24 -1.78 7.29 -1.27
CA HIS A 24 -1.31 7.81 -2.56
C HIS A 24 -2.38 7.68 -3.65
N TRP A 25 -2.96 6.48 -3.80
CA TRP A 25 -3.98 6.24 -4.82
C TRP A 25 -5.31 6.95 -4.51
N ALA A 26 -5.63 7.19 -3.23
CA ALA A 26 -6.79 8.00 -2.87
C ALA A 26 -6.62 9.44 -3.36
N GLU A 27 -5.44 10.01 -3.15
CA GLU A 27 -5.10 11.36 -3.59
C GLU A 27 -5.09 11.45 -5.13
N ALA A 28 -4.46 10.48 -5.80
CA ALA A 28 -4.46 10.42 -7.26
C ALA A 28 -5.87 10.30 -7.86
N ALA A 29 -6.77 9.54 -7.22
CA ALA A 29 -8.17 9.44 -7.63
C ALA A 29 -8.90 10.78 -7.48
N ALA A 30 -8.72 11.46 -6.34
CA ALA A 30 -9.33 12.78 -6.11
C ALA A 30 -8.85 13.80 -7.15
N GLN A 31 -7.54 13.87 -7.40
CA GLN A 31 -6.96 14.76 -8.42
C GLN A 31 -7.48 14.45 -9.84
N ALA A 32 -7.62 13.18 -10.19
CA ALA A 32 -8.15 12.77 -11.49
C ALA A 32 -9.65 13.10 -11.64
N PHE A 33 -10.41 12.96 -10.57
CA PHE A 33 -11.83 13.28 -10.53
C PHE A 33 -12.09 14.79 -10.63
N ASP A 34 -11.27 15.61 -9.99
CA ASP A 34 -11.38 17.08 -9.99
C ASP A 34 -10.88 17.75 -11.29
N ALA A 35 -10.33 16.98 -12.23
CA ALA A 35 -9.85 17.51 -13.50
C ALA A 35 -11.00 18.07 -14.37
N ALA A 36 -10.72 19.10 -15.19
CA ALA A 36 -11.73 19.74 -16.03
C ALA A 36 -12.43 18.78 -17.02
N ASN A 37 -11.74 17.72 -17.44
CA ASN A 37 -12.29 16.59 -18.20
C ASN A 37 -11.75 15.29 -17.59
N PRO A 38 -12.44 14.69 -16.61
CA PRO A 38 -11.98 13.48 -15.95
C PRO A 38 -11.89 12.29 -16.91
N ASP A 39 -10.73 11.64 -16.97
CA ASP A 39 -10.58 10.36 -17.65
C ASP A 39 -11.11 9.23 -16.75
N LEU A 40 -12.35 8.80 -17.02
CA LEU A 40 -13.01 7.75 -16.25
C LEU A 40 -12.31 6.39 -16.38
N GLY A 41 -11.62 6.12 -17.49
CA GLY A 41 -10.82 4.92 -17.64
C GLY A 41 -9.63 4.94 -16.69
N ARG A 42 -8.93 6.07 -16.64
CA ARG A 42 -7.83 6.28 -15.70
C ARG A 42 -8.28 6.23 -14.24
N LEU A 43 -9.44 6.78 -13.92
CA LEU A 43 -10.01 6.72 -12.58
C LEU A 43 -10.29 5.26 -12.16
N ALA A 44 -10.87 4.46 -13.05
CA ALA A 44 -11.15 3.05 -12.78
C ALA A 44 -9.86 2.23 -12.55
N GLU A 45 -8.78 2.52 -13.29
CA GLU A 45 -7.47 1.91 -13.05
C GLU A 45 -6.93 2.24 -11.66
N ILE A 46 -6.99 3.52 -11.25
CA ILE A 46 -6.52 3.97 -9.94
C ILE A 46 -7.32 3.28 -8.82
N GLU A 47 -8.65 3.23 -8.94
CA GLU A 47 -9.51 2.56 -7.98
C GLU A 47 -9.24 1.04 -7.90
N ALA A 48 -8.92 0.41 -9.04
CA ALA A 48 -8.54 -1.00 -9.07
C ALA A 48 -7.24 -1.25 -8.31
N GLU A 49 -6.20 -0.44 -8.52
CA GLU A 49 -4.94 -0.54 -7.78
C GLU A 49 -5.13 -0.30 -6.28
N GLN A 50 -5.90 0.72 -5.90
CA GLN A 50 -6.21 0.96 -4.50
C GLN A 50 -6.93 -0.22 -3.85
N ARG A 51 -7.88 -0.84 -4.55
CA ARG A 51 -8.63 -2.00 -4.05
C ARG A 51 -7.75 -3.23 -3.86
N LYS A 52 -6.82 -3.50 -4.76
CA LYS A 52 -5.83 -4.58 -4.61
C LYS A 52 -5.04 -4.43 -3.31
N LEU A 53 -4.56 -3.21 -3.03
CA LEU A 53 -3.80 -2.92 -1.82
C LEU A 53 -4.64 -3.03 -0.54
N ARG A 54 -5.91 -2.59 -0.58
CA ARG A 54 -6.85 -2.74 0.55
C ARG A 54 -7.11 -4.22 0.86
N ASN A 55 -7.33 -5.04 -0.16
CA ASN A 55 -7.54 -6.48 0.01
C ASN A 55 -6.28 -7.14 0.59
N LEU A 56 -5.10 -6.85 0.02
CA LEU A 56 -3.84 -7.36 0.53
C LEU A 56 -3.60 -6.98 2.00
N ARG A 57 -3.95 -5.76 2.39
CA ARG A 57 -3.84 -5.29 3.78
C ARG A 57 -4.79 -6.02 4.72
N ALA A 58 -6.02 -6.29 4.27
CA ALA A 58 -7.03 -7.02 5.03
C ALA A 58 -6.69 -8.52 5.19
N ASP A 59 -6.05 -9.10 4.18
CA ASP A 59 -5.65 -10.51 4.14
C ASP A 59 -4.30 -10.78 4.83
N LEU A 60 -3.62 -9.74 5.33
CA LEU A 60 -2.33 -9.87 5.97
C LEU A 60 -2.47 -10.61 7.31
N ASN A 61 -1.79 -11.75 7.44
CA ASN A 61 -1.81 -12.53 8.66
C ASN A 61 -0.64 -12.15 9.58
N PRO A 62 -0.88 -11.64 10.80
CA PRO A 62 0.20 -11.27 11.73
C PRO A 62 1.07 -12.45 12.16
N ARG A 63 0.60 -13.69 11.97
CA ARG A 63 1.34 -14.92 12.26
C ARG A 63 2.16 -15.45 11.07
N ASP A 64 1.94 -14.93 9.87
CA ASP A 64 2.66 -15.36 8.67
C ASP A 64 3.84 -14.43 8.38
N ALA A 65 4.99 -14.76 8.96
CA ALA A 65 6.21 -13.98 8.75
C ALA A 65 6.63 -13.94 7.27
N ALA A 66 6.42 -15.00 6.50
CA ALA A 66 6.83 -15.04 5.10
C ALA A 66 5.98 -14.07 4.25
N GLN A 67 4.66 -14.06 4.48
CA GLN A 67 3.76 -13.12 3.82
C GLN A 67 4.11 -11.66 4.17
N ILE A 68 4.33 -11.37 5.45
CA ILE A 68 4.72 -10.02 5.93
C ILE A 68 5.99 -9.55 5.23
N GLU A 69 7.04 -10.38 5.22
CA GLU A 69 8.32 -10.01 4.61
C GLU A 69 8.19 -9.82 3.10
N SER A 70 7.39 -10.66 2.42
CA SER A 70 7.13 -10.52 0.98
C SER A 70 6.46 -9.18 0.65
N VAL A 71 5.43 -8.80 1.42
CA VAL A 71 4.73 -7.52 1.24
C VAL A 71 5.67 -6.33 1.43
N ILE A 72 6.53 -6.37 2.45
CA ILE A 72 7.50 -5.30 2.67
C ILE A 72 8.50 -5.23 1.51
N ALA A 73 9.04 -6.37 1.08
CA ALA A 73 10.02 -6.41 0.00
C ALA A 73 9.45 -5.88 -1.32
N GLU A 74 8.21 -6.22 -1.65
CA GLU A 74 7.54 -5.82 -2.89
C GLU A 74 7.13 -4.35 -2.88
N HIS A 75 6.54 -3.85 -1.78
CA HIS A 75 5.85 -2.57 -1.79
C HIS A 75 6.64 -1.41 -1.14
N ALA A 76 7.55 -1.69 -0.21
CA ALA A 76 8.32 -0.63 0.46
C ALA A 76 9.20 0.20 -0.49
N PRO A 77 9.82 -0.36 -1.56
CA PRO A 77 10.56 0.45 -2.53
C PRO A 77 9.71 1.49 -3.23
N LEU A 78 8.46 1.16 -3.56
CA LEU A 78 7.52 2.10 -4.19
C LEU A 78 7.10 3.18 -3.20
N ALA A 79 6.70 2.81 -1.99
CA ALA A 79 6.32 3.78 -0.95
C ALA A 79 7.47 4.77 -0.67
N ARG A 80 8.72 4.27 -0.60
CA ARG A 80 9.90 5.13 -0.46
C ARG A 80 10.08 6.06 -1.65
N ARG A 81 9.91 5.59 -2.89
CA ARG A 81 10.04 6.46 -4.06
C ARG A 81 9.01 7.59 -4.08
N LEU A 82 7.81 7.34 -3.57
CA LEU A 82 6.72 8.31 -3.54
C LEU A 82 6.84 9.33 -2.41
N TYR A 83 7.43 8.94 -1.26
CA TYR A 83 7.39 9.73 -0.03
C TYR A 83 8.77 10.03 0.59
N ALA A 84 9.88 9.55 0.02
CA ALA A 84 11.19 9.95 0.50
C ALA A 84 11.43 11.44 0.19
N PRO A 85 12.03 12.20 1.14
CA PRO A 85 12.48 13.54 0.85
C PRO A 85 13.51 13.52 -0.29
N ALA A 86 13.42 14.52 -1.16
CA ALA A 86 14.34 14.72 -2.28
C ALA A 86 15.76 15.07 -1.80
#